data_AF-A0A2D7Y5U8-F1
#
_entry.id   AF-A0A2D7Y5U8-F1
#
_cell.length_a   1.000
_cell.length_b   1.000
_cell.length_c   1.000
_cell.angle_alpha   90.00
_cell.angle_beta   90.00
_cell.angle_gamma   90.00
#
_symmetry.space_group_name_H-M   'P 1'
#
loop_
_entity.id
_entity.type
_entity.pdbx_description
1 polymer ?
#
loop_
_entity_poly.entity_id
_entity_poly.type
_entity_poly.pdbx_seq_one_letter_code
_entity_poly.pdbx_strand_id
1 'polypeptide(L)'
;MKNWLFLSGVALLAACSAPQDDTSGSQEAETASVFDEGNLATSEACFADAPSHALEPGQTLIERGPSGIIRVSHNLDGAPADYEFAIIALAEPQRQVIDAAAADFFRAAGAAHDYSTDEVIYHRSRDGTFCAVVRDEAMGQPLAEAAARVQSEIDANPPTQDD
;
A
#
# COMPACT_ATOMS: atom_id res chain seq x y z
N MET A 1 51.36 52.84 9.45
CA MET A 1 52.37 51.87 8.96
C MET A 1 51.67 50.52 8.85
N LYS A 2 51.81 49.87 7.69
CA LYS A 2 51.07 48.69 7.26
C LYS A 2 52.05 47.53 7.26
N ASN A 3 51.87 46.57 8.16
CA ASN A 3 52.58 45.29 8.10
C ASN A 3 51.57 44.15 7.97
N TRP A 4 51.76 43.43 6.88
CA TRP A 4 51.05 42.24 6.43
C TRP A 4 51.90 41.01 6.75
N LEU A 5 51.26 39.83 6.65
CA LEU A 5 51.79 38.45 6.68
C LEU A 5 51.87 37.83 8.09
N PHE A 6 51.51 36.57 8.34
CA PHE A 6 51.34 35.39 7.48
C PHE A 6 50.20 34.48 7.98
N LEU A 7 49.57 33.81 7.02
CA LEU A 7 48.79 32.57 7.14
C LEU A 7 49.57 31.44 7.83
N SER A 8 48.90 30.67 8.69
CA SER A 8 48.90 29.20 8.76
C SER A 8 48.19 28.73 10.04
N GLY A 9 47.18 27.87 9.93
CA GLY A 9 46.48 27.35 11.10
C GLY A 9 45.34 26.40 10.81
N VAL A 10 45.66 25.29 10.12
CA VAL A 10 45.08 23.94 10.25
C VAL A 10 43.57 23.84 10.49
N ALA A 11 42.85 23.46 9.43
CA ALA A 11 41.50 22.91 9.54
C ALA A 11 41.56 21.57 10.29
N LEU A 12 40.98 21.52 11.49
CA LEU A 12 40.68 20.28 12.18
C LEU A 12 39.43 19.67 11.53
N LEU A 13 39.66 18.76 10.59
CA LEU A 13 38.65 17.79 10.17
C LEU A 13 38.37 16.89 11.38
N ALA A 14 37.14 16.96 11.90
CA ALA A 14 36.60 15.92 12.76
C ALA A 14 36.37 14.67 11.91
N ALA A 15 37.44 13.88 11.75
CA ALA A 15 37.39 12.52 11.24
C ALA A 15 36.90 11.62 12.37
N CYS A 16 35.59 11.42 12.47
CA CYS A 16 35.05 10.29 13.23
C CYS A 16 35.25 9.03 12.37
N SER A 17 36.02 8.13 12.94
CA SER A 17 36.50 6.87 12.40
C SER A 17 35.34 5.92 12.07
N ALA A 18 35.20 5.53 10.80
CA ALA A 18 34.47 4.34 10.41
C ALA A 18 35.43 3.13 10.53
N PRO A 19 35.00 1.98 11.07
CA PRO A 19 35.77 0.76 10.93
C PRO A 19 35.75 0.34 9.46
N GLN A 20 36.94 0.25 8.90
CA GLN A 20 37.23 -0.25 7.57
C GLN A 20 37.49 -1.74 7.72
N ASP A 21 36.46 -2.56 7.49
CA ASP A 21 36.62 -4.00 7.26
C ASP A 21 36.39 -4.27 5.77
N ASP A 22 37.49 -4.64 5.12
CA ASP A 22 37.53 -5.11 3.75
C ASP A 22 36.78 -6.44 3.64
N THR A 23 35.58 -6.41 3.07
CA THR A 23 35.03 -7.58 2.37
C THR A 23 34.26 -7.10 1.15
N SER A 24 34.95 -7.20 0.01
CA SER A 24 34.38 -7.17 -1.34
C SER A 24 33.10 -8.02 -1.41
N GLY A 25 31.98 -7.38 -1.72
CA GLY A 25 30.72 -8.08 -1.96
C GLY A 25 29.50 -7.18 -1.84
N SER A 26 29.37 -6.20 -2.73
CA SER A 26 28.10 -5.77 -3.34
C SER A 26 26.81 -5.95 -2.50
N GLN A 27 26.65 -5.21 -1.39
CA GLN A 27 25.39 -5.19 -0.62
C GLN A 27 24.71 -3.80 -0.60
N GLU A 28 24.99 -2.96 -1.59
CA GLU A 28 24.24 -1.72 -1.85
C GLU A 28 23.39 -1.81 -3.14
N ALA A 29 23.13 -3.02 -3.63
CA ALA A 29 22.35 -3.28 -4.83
C ALA A 29 21.28 -4.38 -4.64
N GLU A 30 20.73 -4.52 -3.44
CA GLU A 30 19.65 -5.50 -3.15
C GLU A 30 18.33 -4.84 -2.70
N THR A 31 18.14 -3.56 -3.00
CA THR A 31 16.85 -2.85 -2.84
C THR A 31 16.26 -2.36 -4.16
N ALA A 32 16.93 -2.64 -5.29
CA ALA A 32 16.48 -2.23 -6.62
C ALA A 32 16.03 -3.40 -7.53
N SER A 33 15.91 -4.61 -6.99
CA SER A 33 15.56 -5.82 -7.74
C SER A 33 14.63 -6.74 -6.94
N VAL A 34 13.53 -6.20 -6.41
CA VAL A 34 12.46 -7.02 -5.81
C VAL A 34 11.11 -6.83 -6.51
N PHE A 35 11.16 -6.37 -7.75
CA PHE A 35 10.05 -6.41 -8.70
C PHE A 35 10.35 -7.53 -9.71
N ASP A 36 10.02 -8.76 -9.33
CA ASP A 36 9.97 -9.86 -10.28
C ASP A 36 8.63 -9.77 -11.03
N GLU A 37 8.68 -9.45 -12.33
CA GLU A 37 7.50 -9.39 -13.20
C GLU A 37 6.74 -10.72 -13.25
N GLY A 38 7.40 -11.84 -12.95
CA GLY A 38 6.77 -13.16 -12.86
C GLY A 38 5.89 -13.37 -11.62
N ASN A 39 6.09 -12.56 -10.58
CA ASN A 39 5.31 -12.58 -9.33
C ASN A 39 4.26 -11.46 -9.25
N LEU A 40 4.10 -10.66 -10.30
CA LEU A 40 2.98 -9.71 -10.48
C LEU A 40 1.67 -10.45 -10.81
N ALA A 41 1.44 -11.60 -10.14
CA ALA A 41 0.47 -12.61 -10.48
C ALA A 41 -0.88 -11.98 -10.84
N THR A 42 -1.34 -12.27 -12.04
CA THR A 42 -2.54 -11.69 -12.63
C THR A 42 -3.78 -12.16 -11.89
N SER A 43 -4.20 -11.43 -10.85
CA SER A 43 -5.56 -11.57 -10.37
C SER A 43 -6.49 -10.91 -11.37
N GLU A 44 -7.33 -11.71 -12.04
CA GLU A 44 -8.38 -11.20 -12.93
C GLU A 44 -9.29 -10.19 -12.21
N ALA A 45 -9.39 -10.29 -10.87
CA ALA A 45 -10.13 -9.36 -10.03
C ALA A 45 -9.60 -7.91 -10.12
N CYS A 46 -8.29 -7.69 -10.25
CA CYS A 46 -7.69 -6.35 -10.39
C CYS A 46 -8.04 -5.65 -11.72
N PHE A 47 -8.72 -6.34 -12.64
CA PHE A 47 -9.12 -5.83 -13.94
C PHE A 47 -10.63 -5.96 -14.18
N ALA A 48 -11.36 -6.52 -13.23
CA ALA A 48 -12.78 -6.76 -13.34
C ALA A 48 -13.58 -5.51 -12.94
N ASP A 49 -14.73 -5.30 -13.58
CA ASP A 49 -15.66 -4.23 -13.21
C ASP A 49 -16.31 -4.50 -11.83
N ALA A 50 -16.48 -5.78 -11.48
CA ALA A 50 -16.96 -6.25 -10.18
C ALA A 50 -15.96 -7.27 -9.60
N PRO A 51 -14.86 -6.82 -8.98
CA PRO A 51 -13.79 -7.69 -8.54
C PRO A 51 -14.24 -8.81 -7.61
N SER A 52 -15.25 -8.58 -6.75
CA SER A 52 -15.77 -9.60 -5.81
C SER A 52 -16.21 -10.91 -6.47
N HIS A 53 -16.68 -10.87 -7.72
CA HIS A 53 -17.10 -12.05 -8.47
C HIS A 53 -15.93 -12.83 -9.12
N ALA A 54 -14.77 -12.18 -9.24
CA ALA A 54 -13.54 -12.80 -9.73
C ALA A 54 -12.64 -13.27 -8.58
N LEU A 55 -12.96 -12.93 -7.33
CA LEU A 55 -12.28 -13.41 -6.14
C LEU A 55 -12.73 -14.83 -5.78
N GLU A 56 -11.77 -15.69 -5.45
CA GLU A 56 -12.08 -16.98 -4.83
C GLU A 56 -12.56 -16.78 -3.38
N PRO A 57 -13.28 -17.74 -2.78
CA PRO A 57 -13.66 -17.67 -1.38
C PRO A 57 -12.47 -17.48 -0.45
N GLY A 58 -12.60 -16.59 0.54
CA GLY A 58 -11.56 -16.21 1.49
C GLY A 58 -10.65 -15.07 1.01
N GLN A 59 -10.86 -14.55 -0.20
CA GLN A 59 -10.00 -13.50 -0.76
C GLN A 59 -10.55 -12.10 -0.52
N THR A 60 -9.63 -11.15 -0.35
CA THR A 60 -9.93 -9.71 -0.26
C THR A 60 -8.98 -8.93 -1.17
N LEU A 61 -9.52 -7.92 -1.82
CA LEU A 61 -8.84 -7.02 -2.74
C LEU A 61 -9.00 -5.57 -2.26
N ILE A 62 -7.93 -4.80 -2.41
CA ILE A 62 -7.97 -3.34 -2.31
C ILE A 62 -7.28 -2.70 -3.51
N GLU A 63 -7.92 -1.68 -4.07
CA GLU A 63 -7.34 -0.78 -5.08
C GLU A 63 -7.23 0.63 -4.51
N ARG A 64 -6.06 1.26 -4.69
CA ARG A 64 -5.85 2.69 -4.44
C ARG A 64 -5.03 3.31 -5.55
N GLY A 65 -5.48 4.45 -6.06
CA GLY A 65 -4.81 5.12 -7.17
C GLY A 65 -4.84 6.64 -7.08
N PRO A 66 -4.21 7.32 -8.06
CA PRO A 66 -4.15 8.77 -8.12
C PRO A 66 -5.52 9.44 -8.36
N SER A 67 -6.55 8.67 -8.73
CA SER A 67 -7.94 9.13 -8.80
C SER A 67 -8.52 9.55 -7.44
N GLY A 68 -7.88 9.13 -6.33
CA GLY A 68 -8.42 9.33 -4.98
C GLY A 68 -9.60 8.41 -4.66
N ILE A 69 -9.82 7.37 -5.48
CA ILE A 69 -10.79 6.30 -5.21
C ILE A 69 -10.09 5.18 -4.45
N ILE A 70 -10.74 4.67 -3.41
CA ILE A 70 -10.43 3.37 -2.82
C ILE A 70 -11.53 2.41 -3.21
N ARG A 71 -11.16 1.27 -3.78
CA ARG A 71 -12.07 0.15 -3.95
C ARG A 71 -11.67 -0.97 -3.01
N VAL A 72 -12.64 -1.55 -2.31
CA VAL A 72 -12.46 -2.74 -1.49
C VAL A 72 -13.44 -3.77 -1.98
N SER A 73 -12.95 -4.95 -2.33
CA SER A 73 -13.78 -6.05 -2.79
C SER A 73 -13.41 -7.29 -2.02
N HIS A 74 -14.38 -8.14 -1.70
CA HIS A 74 -14.09 -9.38 -1.00
C HIS A 74 -15.09 -10.47 -1.36
N ASN A 75 -14.68 -11.72 -1.18
CA ASN A 75 -15.53 -12.90 -1.22
C ASN A 75 -15.30 -13.71 0.06
N LEU A 76 -15.86 -13.23 1.17
CA LEU A 76 -15.70 -13.82 2.51
C LEU A 76 -17.03 -14.41 2.94
N ASP A 77 -17.00 -15.52 3.68
CA ASP A 77 -18.20 -16.22 4.15
C ASP A 77 -19.24 -16.55 3.04
N GLY A 78 -18.80 -16.64 1.78
CA GLY A 78 -19.69 -16.84 0.62
C GLY A 78 -20.57 -15.63 0.27
N ALA A 79 -20.24 -14.44 0.77
CA ALA A 79 -20.92 -13.19 0.49
C ALA A 79 -19.98 -12.23 -0.26
N PRO A 80 -19.98 -12.24 -1.61
CA PRO A 80 -19.20 -11.30 -2.39
C PRO A 80 -19.76 -9.88 -2.24
N ALA A 81 -18.88 -8.90 -2.06
CA ALA A 81 -19.23 -7.48 -2.02
C ALA A 81 -18.13 -6.60 -2.60
N ASP A 82 -18.54 -5.50 -3.23
CA ASP A 82 -17.68 -4.45 -3.78
C ASP A 82 -18.08 -3.10 -3.15
N TYR A 83 -17.09 -2.37 -2.63
CA TYR A 83 -17.23 -1.05 -2.05
C TYR A 83 -16.33 -0.06 -2.78
N GLU A 84 -16.85 1.12 -3.11
CA GLU A 84 -16.09 2.16 -3.77
C GLU A 84 -16.26 3.49 -3.04
N PHE A 85 -15.13 4.10 -2.67
CA PHE A 85 -15.11 5.33 -1.90
C PHE A 85 -14.27 6.39 -2.60
N ALA A 86 -14.91 7.50 -2.99
CA ALA A 86 -14.18 8.72 -3.34
C ALA A 86 -13.72 9.40 -2.05
N ILE A 87 -12.42 9.38 -1.76
CA ILE A 87 -11.86 9.81 -0.47
C ILE A 87 -12.14 11.29 -0.16
N ILE A 88 -12.24 12.12 -1.19
CA ILE A 88 -12.58 13.54 -1.07
C ILE A 88 -14.04 13.79 -0.67
N ALA A 89 -14.92 12.80 -0.87
CA ALA A 89 -16.35 12.89 -0.58
C ALA A 89 -16.71 12.25 0.78
N LEU A 90 -15.78 11.53 1.41
CA LEU A 90 -15.99 10.95 2.73
C LEU A 90 -15.92 12.02 3.82
N ALA A 91 -16.79 11.90 4.83
CA ALA A 91 -16.62 12.64 6.07
C ALA A 91 -15.31 12.20 6.76
N GLU A 92 -14.69 13.12 7.52
CA GLU A 92 -13.41 12.87 8.20
C GLU A 92 -13.39 11.54 9.01
N PRO A 93 -14.41 11.21 9.83
CA PRO A 93 -14.40 9.96 10.59
C PRO A 93 -14.41 8.71 9.70
N GLN A 94 -15.19 8.73 8.61
CA GLN A 94 -15.27 7.63 7.64
C GLN A 94 -13.94 7.45 6.91
N ARG A 95 -13.33 8.57 6.48
CA ARG A 95 -12.03 8.55 5.83
C ARG A 95 -10.96 7.95 6.74
N GLN A 96 -10.90 8.36 8.01
CA GLN A 96 -9.93 7.84 8.97
C GLN A 96 -10.09 6.33 9.19
N VAL A 97 -11.33 5.85 9.23
CA VAL A 97 -11.64 4.41 9.33
C VAL A 97 -11.05 3.64 8.15
N ILE A 98 -11.36 4.04 6.92
CA ILE A 98 -10.94 3.28 5.74
C ILE A 98 -9.43 3.41 5.48
N ASP A 99 -8.84 4.57 5.74
CA ASP A 99 -7.39 4.77 5.60
C ASP A 99 -6.60 3.94 6.63
N ALA A 100 -7.07 3.86 7.88
CA ALA A 100 -6.44 3.03 8.91
C ALA A 100 -6.53 1.54 8.55
N ALA A 101 -7.72 1.06 8.14
CA ALA A 101 -7.92 -0.32 7.74
C ALA A 101 -7.07 -0.69 6.50
N ALA A 102 -7.00 0.20 5.51
CA ALA A 102 -6.16 0.01 4.33
C ALA A 102 -4.67 -0.05 4.70
N ALA A 103 -4.20 0.84 5.58
CA ALA A 103 -2.82 0.84 6.04
C ALA A 103 -2.48 -0.44 6.81
N ASP A 104 -3.40 -0.94 7.64
CA ASP A 104 -3.25 -2.19 8.36
C ASP A 104 -3.20 -3.40 7.42
N PHE A 105 -4.10 -3.43 6.43
CA PHE A 105 -4.12 -4.45 5.40
C PHE A 105 -2.81 -4.49 4.60
N PHE A 106 -2.32 -3.35 4.11
CA PHE A 106 -1.05 -3.30 3.37
C PHE A 106 0.14 -3.71 4.22
N ARG A 107 0.14 -3.38 5.52
CA ARG A 107 1.21 -3.78 6.43
C ARG A 107 1.21 -5.30 6.66
N ALA A 108 0.05 -5.88 6.87
CA ALA A 108 -0.09 -7.33 7.05
C ALA A 108 0.27 -8.08 5.76
N ALA A 109 -0.25 -7.63 4.62
CA ALA A 109 0.06 -8.17 3.31
C ALA A 109 1.58 -8.10 3.02
N GLY A 110 2.22 -6.97 3.32
CA GLY A 110 3.67 -6.83 3.13
C GLY A 110 4.51 -7.72 4.06
N ALA A 111 3.99 -8.04 5.25
CA ALA A 111 4.66 -8.96 6.18
C ALA A 111 4.48 -10.44 5.79
N ALA A 112 3.38 -10.77 5.10
CA ALA A 112 3.07 -12.12 4.62
C ALA A 112 3.57 -12.36 3.19
N HIS A 113 3.96 -11.33 2.45
CA HIS A 113 4.36 -11.47 1.05
C HIS A 113 5.62 -12.34 0.90
N ASP A 114 5.45 -13.47 0.22
CA ASP A 114 6.50 -14.41 -0.16
C ASP A 114 6.41 -14.66 -1.67
N TYR A 115 7.48 -14.35 -2.41
CA TYR A 115 7.64 -14.53 -3.86
C TYR A 115 7.53 -15.98 -4.35
N SER A 116 7.50 -16.96 -3.44
CA SER A 116 7.27 -18.36 -3.77
C SER A 116 5.80 -18.78 -3.66
N THR A 117 4.92 -17.87 -3.24
CA THR A 117 3.50 -18.13 -2.98
C THR A 117 2.60 -17.07 -3.60
N ASP A 118 1.36 -17.46 -3.88
CA ASP A 118 0.31 -16.53 -4.32
C ASP A 118 -0.56 -16.03 -3.14
N GLU A 119 -0.06 -16.07 -1.91
CA GLU A 119 -0.85 -15.64 -0.74
C GLU A 119 -1.17 -14.15 -0.80
N VAL A 120 -0.22 -13.35 -1.30
CA VAL A 120 -0.36 -11.91 -1.50
C VAL A 120 0.09 -11.56 -2.90
N ILE A 121 -0.81 -10.96 -3.65
CA ILE A 121 -0.61 -10.57 -5.04
C ILE A 121 -0.65 -9.05 -5.13
N TYR A 122 0.36 -8.47 -5.78
CA TYR A 122 0.40 -7.05 -6.07
C TYR A 122 0.38 -6.78 -7.57
N HIS A 123 -0.46 -5.85 -7.99
CA HIS A 123 -0.51 -5.37 -9.35
C HIS A 123 -0.52 -3.84 -9.37
N ARG A 124 0.25 -3.25 -10.30
CA ARG A 124 0.24 -1.80 -10.54
C ARG A 124 -0.15 -1.53 -11.98
N SER A 125 -1.30 -0.90 -12.18
CA SER A 125 -1.78 -0.50 -13.49
C SER A 125 -0.99 0.69 -14.03
N ARG A 126 -1.13 0.92 -15.34
CA ARG A 126 -0.42 2.00 -16.06
C ARG A 126 -0.82 3.40 -15.62
N ASP A 127 -2.06 3.57 -15.15
CA ASP A 127 -2.54 4.83 -14.59
C ASP A 127 -2.00 5.09 -13.17
N GLY A 128 -1.25 4.14 -12.59
CA GLY A 128 -0.65 4.24 -11.27
C GLY A 128 -1.51 3.68 -10.15
N THR A 129 -2.70 3.13 -10.44
CA THR A 129 -3.51 2.41 -9.45
C THR A 129 -2.78 1.16 -8.96
N PHE A 130 -2.78 0.96 -7.66
CA PHE A 130 -2.18 -0.18 -6.99
C PHE A 130 -3.30 -1.09 -6.49
N CYS A 131 -3.29 -2.33 -6.95
CA CYS A 131 -4.18 -3.40 -6.53
C CYS A 131 -3.38 -4.39 -5.66
N ALA A 132 -3.96 -4.78 -4.52
CA ALA A 132 -3.45 -5.88 -3.71
C ALA A 132 -4.56 -6.89 -3.48
N VAL A 133 -4.27 -8.17 -3.69
CA VAL A 133 -5.17 -9.28 -3.37
C VAL A 133 -4.51 -10.16 -2.33
N VAL A 134 -5.23 -10.45 -1.26
CA VAL A 134 -4.80 -11.34 -0.18
C VAL A 134 -5.72 -12.55 -0.16
N ARG A 135 -5.12 -13.74 -0.09
CA ARG A 135 -5.83 -15.04 -0.06
C ARG A 135 -6.00 -15.62 1.35
N ASP A 136 -5.77 -14.79 2.37
CA ASP A 136 -6.01 -15.11 3.77
C ASP A 136 -7.25 -14.37 4.29
N GLU A 137 -8.27 -15.14 4.67
CA GLU A 137 -9.56 -14.63 5.13
C GLU A 137 -9.42 -13.82 6.43
N ALA A 138 -8.60 -14.28 7.37
CA ALA A 138 -8.42 -13.60 8.65
C ALA A 138 -7.73 -12.23 8.48
N MET A 139 -6.84 -12.11 7.50
CA MET A 139 -6.17 -10.87 7.13
C MET A 139 -7.09 -9.91 6.38
N GLY A 140 -7.97 -10.43 5.52
CA GLY A 140 -8.92 -9.64 4.74
C GLY A 140 -10.12 -9.11 5.55
N GLN A 141 -10.57 -9.87 6.54
CA GLN A 141 -11.77 -9.60 7.33
C GLN A 141 -11.82 -8.17 7.91
N PRO A 142 -10.76 -7.63 8.57
CA PRO A 142 -10.84 -6.29 9.17
C PRO A 142 -11.06 -5.18 8.14
N LEU A 143 -10.52 -5.33 6.92
CA LEU A 143 -10.71 -4.37 5.85
C LEU A 143 -12.13 -4.44 5.29
N ALA A 144 -12.65 -5.65 5.08
CA ALA A 144 -14.02 -5.87 4.63
C ALA A 144 -15.04 -5.28 5.62
N GLU A 145 -14.86 -5.52 6.92
CA GLU A 145 -15.71 -4.97 7.98
C GLU A 145 -15.65 -3.44 8.04
N ALA A 146 -14.46 -2.85 7.87
CA ALA A 146 -14.30 -1.40 7.83
C ALA A 146 -15.02 -0.79 6.63
N ALA A 147 -14.91 -1.41 5.45
CA ALA A 147 -15.59 -0.96 4.24
C ALA A 147 -17.12 -1.06 4.38
N ALA A 148 -17.63 -2.20 4.87
CA ALA A 148 -19.06 -2.39 5.13
C ALA A 148 -19.60 -1.37 6.14
N ARG A 149 -18.84 -1.07 7.21
CA ARG A 149 -19.20 -0.03 8.18
C ARG A 149 -19.31 1.34 7.52
N VAL A 150 -18.28 1.77 6.79
CA VAL A 150 -18.27 3.06 6.11
C VAL A 150 -19.45 3.17 5.14
N GLN A 151 -19.71 2.14 4.35
CA GLN A 151 -20.87 2.09 3.45
C GLN A 151 -22.18 2.27 4.22
N SER A 152 -22.37 1.55 5.33
CA SER A 152 -23.59 1.67 6.14
C SER A 152 -23.80 3.07 6.72
N GLU A 153 -22.72 3.77 7.08
CA GLU A 153 -22.77 5.14 7.59
C GLU A 153 -23.12 6.17 6.50
N ILE A 154 -22.62 5.95 5.28
CA ILE A 154 -22.97 6.74 4.08
C ILE A 154 -24.45 6.55 3.74
N ASP A 155 -24.92 5.30 3.71
CA ASP A 155 -26.31 4.98 3.38
C ASP A 155 -27.29 5.55 4.42
N ALA A 156 -26.87 5.60 5.69
CA ALA A 156 -27.65 6.20 6.76
C ALA A 156 -27.70 7.75 6.70
N ASN A 157 -26.68 8.38 6.09
CA ASN A 157 -26.56 9.84 5.98
C ASN A 157 -26.14 10.23 4.56
N PRO A 158 -27.02 10.03 3.55
CA PRO A 158 -26.68 10.33 2.18
C PRO A 158 -26.32 11.82 2.06
N PRO A 159 -25.27 12.18 1.30
CA PRO A 159 -24.94 13.57 1.08
C PRO A 159 -26.17 14.27 0.49
N THR A 160 -26.60 15.36 1.10
CA THR A 160 -27.63 16.22 0.52
C THR A 160 -27.10 16.69 -0.84
N GLN A 161 -27.79 16.32 -1.92
CA GLN A 161 -27.54 16.92 -3.23
C GLN A 161 -27.78 18.42 -3.08
N ASP A 162 -26.71 19.19 -2.96
CA ASP A 162 -26.77 20.62 -3.23
C ASP A 162 -26.89 20.77 -4.76
N ASP A 163 -28.06 21.24 -5.21
CA ASP A 163 -28.39 21.62 -6.59
C ASP A 163 -27.48 22.76 -7.12
#